data_AF-A0A7V5XBR2-F1
#
_entry.id   AF-A0A7V5XBR2-F1
#
_cell.length_a   1.000
_cell.length_b   1.000
_cell.length_c   1.000
_cell.angle_alpha   90.00
_cell.angle_beta   90.00
_cell.angle_gamma   90.00
#
_symmetry.space_group_name_H-M   'P 1'
#
loop_
_entity.id
_entity.type
_entity.pdbx_description
1 polymer ?
#
loop_
_entity_poly.entity_id
_entity_poly.type
_entity_poly.pdbx_seq_one_letter_code
_entity_poly.pdbx_strand_id
1 'polypeptide(L)' 'MDRLIYVAMTGARESMKAQSVVSHNLANASTTGYRAMQQSLLSAPVPGGGLQSRVNVVGGPGSFDT' A
#
# COMPACT_ATOMS: atom_id res chain seq x y z
N MET A 1 6.18 10.29 22.93
CA MET A 1 5.89 9.08 22.12
C MET A 1 6.33 9.33 20.69
N ASP A 2 7.16 8.44 20.13
CA ASP A 2 7.81 8.58 18.82
C ASP A 2 6.81 8.43 17.66
N ARG A 3 6.28 9.56 17.19
CA ARG A 3 5.35 9.63 16.05
C ARG A 3 6.01 9.26 14.73
N LEU A 4 7.32 9.46 14.60
CA LEU A 4 8.09 9.10 13.40
C LEU A 4 8.13 7.59 13.17
N ILE A 5 8.27 6.80 14.25
CA ILE A 5 8.25 5.33 14.17
C ILE A 5 6.91 4.84 13.63
N TYR A 6 5.80 5.48 14.01
CA TYR A 6 4.47 5.09 13.52
C TYR A 6 4.29 5.35 12.03
N VAL A 7 4.79 6.48 11.52
CA VAL A 7 4.77 6.80 10.07
C VAL A 7 5.64 5.80 9.30
N ALA A 8 6.87 5.58 9.78
CA ALA A 8 7.79 4.61 9.18
C ALA A 8 7.20 3.19 9.17
N MET A 9 6.57 2.76 10.26
CA MET A 9 5.89 1.47 10.37
C MET A 9 4.68 1.36 9.42
N THR A 10 3.93 2.45 9.25
CA THR A 10 2.78 2.46 8.33
C THR A 10 3.25 2.29 6.89
N GLY A 11 4.31 3.00 6.49
CA GLY A 11 4.96 2.83 5.18
C GLY A 11 5.52 1.43 4.99
N ALA A 12 6.28 0.91 5.96
CA ALA A 12 6.87 -0.43 5.91
C ALA A 12 5.79 -1.54 5.77
N ARG A 13 4.67 -1.40 6.49
CA ARG A 13 3.53 -2.33 6.37
C ARG A 13 2.95 -2.33 4.97
N GLU A 14 2.77 -1.17 4.37
CA GLU A 14 2.21 -1.08 3.01
C GLU A 14 3.21 -1.57 1.95
N SER A 15 4.52 -1.35 2.15
CA SER A 15 5.57 -1.96 1.31
C SER A 15 5.56 -3.49 1.37
N MET A 16 5.37 -4.09 2.55
CA MET A 16 5.24 -5.55 2.67
C MET A 16 3.99 -6.09 1.95
N LYS A 17 2.87 -5.36 1.99
CA LYS A 17 1.67 -5.74 1.21
C LYS A 17 1.95 -5.69 -0.29
N ALA A 18 2.60 -4.64 -0.76
CA ALA A 18 2.99 -4.52 -2.17
C ALA A 18 3.89 -5.69 -2.60
N GLN A 19 4.85 -6.10 -1.76
CA GLN A 19 5.68 -7.28 -2.02
C GLN A 19 4.86 -8.57 -2.11
N SER A 20 3.85 -8.76 -1.26
CA SER A 20 2.95 -9.91 -1.35
C SER A 20 2.18 -9.96 -2.68
N VAL A 21 1.75 -8.80 -3.19
CA VAL A 21 1.07 -8.71 -4.49
C VAL A 21 2.03 -9.04 -5.63
N VAL A 22 3.26 -8.52 -5.59
CA VAL A 22 4.29 -8.88 -6.57
C VAL A 22 4.56 -10.37 -6.58
N SER A 23 4.69 -11.00 -5.40
CA SER A 23 4.88 -12.45 -5.29
C SER A 23 3.71 -13.23 -5.89
N HIS A 24 2.48 -12.74 -5.68
CA HIS A 24 1.28 -13.37 -6.22
C HIS A 24 1.19 -13.23 -7.74
N ASN A 25 1.54 -12.07 -8.29
CA ASN A 25 1.61 -11.86 -9.73
C ASN A 25 2.65 -12.77 -10.38
N LEU A 26 3.84 -12.88 -9.77
CA LEU A 26 4.91 -13.76 -10.26
C LEU A 26 4.49 -15.23 -10.26
N ALA A 27 3.82 -15.69 -9.20
CA ALA A 27 3.32 -17.06 -9.11
C ALA A 27 2.30 -17.41 -10.20
N ASN A 28 1.55 -16.42 -10.70
CA ASN A 28 0.53 -16.61 -11.72
C ASN A 28 0.94 -16.10 -13.11
N ALA A 29 2.19 -15.66 -13.29
CA ALA A 29 2.65 -15.07 -14.55
C ALA A 29 2.56 -16.02 -15.75
N SER A 30 2.58 -17.33 -15.52
CA SER A 30 2.44 -18.36 -16.56
C SER A 30 1.02 -18.92 -16.70
N THR A 31 0.06 -18.43 -15.91
CA THR A 31 -1.34 -18.86 -15.98
C THR A 31 -2.03 -18.14 -17.14
N THR A 32 -2.54 -18.90 -18.11
CA THR A 32 -3.26 -18.35 -19.26
C THR A 32 -4.49 -17.56 -18.83
N GLY A 33 -4.62 -16.32 -19.31
CA GLY A 33 -5.74 -15.43 -18.97
C GLY A 33 -5.60 -14.71 -17.62
N TYR A 34 -4.47 -14.86 -16.92
CA TYR A 34 -4.19 -14.11 -15.71
C TYR A 34 -3.95 -12.62 -16.01
N ARG A 35 -4.51 -11.75 -15.16
CA ARG A 35 -4.27 -10.30 -15.17
C ARG A 35 -3.54 -9.91 -13.90
N ALA A 36 -2.39 -9.26 -14.04
CA ALA A 36 -1.61 -8.80 -12.91
C ALA A 36 -2.37 -7.71 -12.14
N MET A 37 -2.29 -7.78 -10.81
CA MET A 37 -2.85 -6.78 -9.93
C MET A 37 -1.80 -5.72 -9.59
N GLN A 38 -2.15 -4.45 -9.69
CA GLN A 38 -1.33 -3.31 -9.32
C GLN A 38 -1.79 -2.74 -7.98
N GLN A 39 -0.84 -2.57 -7.07
CA GLN A 39 -1.05 -1.89 -5.79
C GLN A 39 -0.81 -0.39 -5.97
N SER A 40 -1.80 0.44 -5.64
CA SER A 40 -1.64 1.90 -5.55
C SER A 40 -1.49 2.32 -4.09
N LEU A 41 -0.60 3.29 -3.81
CA LEU A 41 -0.43 3.86 -2.48
C LEU A 41 -0.78 5.35 -2.53
N LEU A 42 -1.57 5.80 -1.56
CA LEU A 42 -2.00 7.19 -1.44
C LEU A 42 -1.60 7.75 -0.08
N SER A 43 -1.45 9.07 -0.01
CA SER A 43 -1.21 9.79 1.24
C SER A 43 -2.54 10.35 1.74
N ALA A 44 -2.98 9.90 2.92
CA ALA A 44 -4.24 10.34 3.52
C ALA A 44 -4.02 11.01 4.88
N PRO A 45 -4.80 12.06 5.20
CA PRO A 45 -4.76 12.67 6.51
C PRO A 45 -5.27 11.70 7.58
N VAL A 46 -4.60 11.67 8.74
CA VAL A 46 -4.99 10.81 9.86
C VAL A 46 -6.08 11.53 10.67
N PRO A 47 -7.31 10.97 10.78
CA PRO A 47 -8.39 11.60 11.53
C PRO A 47 -8.08 11.63 13.04
N GLY A 48 -8.35 12.75 13.70
CA GLY A 48 -8.17 12.92 15.15
C GLY A 48 -8.06 14.38 15.58
N GLY A 49 -8.05 14.62 16.90
CA GLY A 49 -7.92 15.97 17.46
C GLY A 49 -6.53 16.59 17.23
N GLY A 50 -6.52 17.82 16.69
CA GLY A 50 -5.32 18.62 16.43
C GLY A 50 -5.26 19.21 15.01
N LEU A 51 -4.10 19.75 14.63
CA LEU A 51 -3.85 20.29 13.28
C LEU A 51 -3.84 19.17 12.22
N GLN A 52 -4.39 19.45 11.03
CA GLN A 52 -4.47 18.51 9.89
C GLN A 52 -3.13 18.22 9.19
N SER A 53 -2.00 18.44 9.86
CA SER A 53 -0.66 18.21 9.29
C SER A 53 -0.20 16.74 9.35
N ARG A 54 -1.02 15.82 9.88
CA ARG A 54 -0.68 14.40 10.01
C ARG A 54 -1.13 13.63 8.78
N VAL A 55 -0.18 13.14 8.00
CA VAL A 55 -0.44 12.39 6.77
C VAL A 55 0.30 11.06 6.85
N ASN A 56 -0.42 9.96 6.60
CA ASN A 56 0.14 8.62 6.51
C ASN A 56 -0.14 8.01 5.14
N VAL A 57 0.69 7.04 4.77
CA VAL A 57 0.45 6.19 3.61
C VAL A 57 -0.73 5.24 3.88
N VAL A 58 -1.61 5.10 2.91
CA VAL A 58 -2.75 4.17 2.88
C VAL A 58 -2.81 3.44 1.54
N GLY A 59 -3.32 2.22 1.55
CA GLY A 59 -3.57 1.48 0.31
C GLY A 59 -4.70 2.11 -0.49
N GLY A 60 -4.42 2.46 -1.75
CA GLY A 60 -5.41 2.92 -2.73
C GLY A 60 -6.14 1.74 -3.39
N PRO A 61 -7.14 2.02 -4.23
CA PRO A 61 -7.84 0.98 -4.97
C PRO A 61 -6.86 0.23 -5.89
N GLY A 62 -6.91 -1.11 -5.84
CA GLY A 62 -6.13 -1.96 -6.72
C GLY A 62 -6.65 -1.88 -8.16
N SER A 63 -5.75 -1.80 -9.12
CA SER A 63 -6.07 -1.89 -10.55
C SER A 63 -5.56 -3.20 -11.13
N PHE A 64 -6.06 -3.58 -12.30
CA PHE A 64 -5.49 -4.66 -13.11
C PHE A 64 -4.85 -4.05 -14.34
N ASP A 65 -3.71 -4.60 -14.79
CA ASP A 65 -3.12 -4.19 -16.07
C ASP A 65 -4.14 -4.39 -17.20
N THR A 66 -4.29 -3.37 -18.06
CA THR A 66 -5.14 -3.34 -19.26
C THR A 66 -4.37 -3.72 -20.49
#